data_AF-A1WYJ7-F1
#
_entry.id   AF-A1WYJ7-F1
#
_cell.length_a   1.000
_cell.length_b   1.000
_cell.length_c   1.000
_cell.angle_alpha   90.00
_cell.angle_beta   90.00
_cell.angle_gamma   90.00
#
_symmetry.space_group_name_H-M   'P 1'
#
loop_
_entity.id
_entity.type
_entity.pdbx_description
1 polymer ?
#
loop_
_entity_poly.entity_id
_entity_poly.type
_entity_poly.pdbx_seq_one_letter_code
_entity_poly.pdbx_strand_id
1 'polypeptide(L)'
;MKDRFTVTITDFRGARHYSLHQIAKRFALALAGAVLLLLLAGALAIYALNDTIDELDQVRAEKAEAARQIELRNEQLQDLVSEREQEIHRMDLELGHIEALVGLDPQPEANRRERLDTASQTALEKALMLRTIPNGWPLKEASRITSGYGWRTHPVTGERSFHAAVDLRAPVGEKIVATADGVVNYAAKHQGSGLGKLVILAHDFGFQTHYAHLSRIEVETGTFVEEGDVIARSGATGNVNGPHLHYEIWHTQRKLNPEPFLDWSLDNYEELFEEEGRVKWDSLAKGINRRAEALERQLSATARDWSEN
;
A
#
# COMPACT_ATOMS: atom_id res chain seq x y z
N MET A 1 54.75 53.13 93.89
CA MET A 1 55.37 51.79 93.93
C MET A 1 54.52 50.87 93.05
N LYS A 2 55.10 50.19 92.06
CA LYS A 2 54.37 49.22 91.22
C LYS A 2 54.70 47.83 91.76
N ASP A 3 53.73 47.16 92.37
CA ASP A 3 53.88 45.81 92.90
C ASP A 3 54.13 44.83 91.75
N ARG A 4 55.37 44.33 91.63
CA ARG A 4 55.78 43.34 90.63
C ARG A 4 55.91 41.97 91.30
N PHE A 5 54.83 41.21 91.32
CA PHE A 5 54.86 39.80 91.70
C PHE A 5 55.74 39.02 90.70
N THR A 6 56.70 38.25 91.20
CA THR A 6 57.68 37.52 90.38
C THR A 6 57.68 36.05 90.80
N VAL A 7 57.44 35.15 89.86
CA VAL A 7 57.42 33.70 90.06
C VAL A 7 58.74 33.14 89.54
N THR A 8 59.44 32.38 90.37
CA THR A 8 60.72 31.75 90.03
C THR A 8 60.49 30.26 89.87
N ILE A 9 60.76 29.73 88.67
CA ILE A 9 60.67 28.30 88.39
C ILE A 9 62.11 27.78 88.27
N THR A 10 62.46 26.83 89.12
CA THR A 10 63.77 26.17 89.20
C THR A 10 63.69 24.75 88.70
N ASP A 11 64.51 24.43 87.71
CA ASP A 11 64.69 23.08 87.15
C ASP A 11 66.20 22.74 87.08
N PHE A 12 66.57 21.49 86.81
CA PHE A 12 67.95 20.97 86.80
C PHE A 12 68.90 21.67 85.80
N ARG A 13 68.39 22.60 84.97
CA ARG A 13 69.15 23.43 84.02
C ARG A 13 69.26 24.91 84.41
N GLY A 14 68.74 25.34 85.56
CA GLY A 14 68.90 26.70 86.12
C GLY A 14 67.59 27.40 86.52
N ALA A 15 67.71 28.44 87.36
CA ALA A 15 66.60 29.26 87.85
C ALA A 15 66.23 30.37 86.85
N ARG A 16 64.96 30.45 86.44
CA ARG A 16 64.46 31.56 85.61
C ARG A 16 63.40 32.35 86.37
N HIS A 17 63.61 33.67 86.46
CA HIS A 17 62.69 34.60 87.11
C HIS A 17 61.73 35.21 86.09
N TYR A 18 60.42 35.07 86.30
CA TYR A 18 59.40 35.65 85.44
C TYR A 18 58.49 36.55 86.26
N SER A 19 58.25 37.78 85.80
CA SER A 19 57.21 38.61 86.42
C SER A 19 55.83 38.01 86.11
N LEU A 20 54.92 37.97 87.10
CA LEU A 20 53.56 37.42 86.97
C LEU A 20 52.82 38.02 85.76
N HIS A 21 53.06 39.30 85.49
CA HIS A 21 52.56 40.02 84.31
C HIS A 21 53.10 39.45 82.97
N GLN A 22 54.35 38.98 82.90
CA GLN A 22 54.91 38.34 81.70
C GLN A 22 54.33 36.94 81.46
N ILE A 23 54.06 36.16 82.51
CA ILE A 23 53.42 34.83 82.38
C ILE A 23 51.98 35.01 81.90
N ALA A 24 51.20 35.89 82.55
CA ALA A 24 49.84 36.21 82.13
C ALA A 24 49.78 36.71 80.67
N LYS A 25 50.75 37.55 80.24
CA LYS A 25 50.86 38.00 78.85
C LYS A 25 51.15 36.85 77.88
N ARG A 26 52.02 35.89 78.22
CA ARG A 26 52.32 34.73 77.37
C ARG A 26 51.13 33.77 77.26
N PHE A 27 50.42 33.51 78.36
CA PHE A 27 49.19 32.73 78.35
C PHE A 27 48.07 33.42 77.56
N ALA A 28 47.89 34.74 77.73
CA ALA A 28 46.94 35.51 76.96
C ALA A 28 47.26 35.50 75.46
N LEU A 29 48.54 35.57 75.07
CA LEU A 29 48.98 35.45 73.68
C LEU A 29 48.77 34.04 73.11
N ALA A 30 49.06 32.99 73.88
CA ALA A 30 48.82 31.62 73.47
C ALA A 30 47.33 31.32 73.31
N LEU A 31 46.50 31.81 74.24
CA LEU A 31 45.04 31.71 74.18
C LEU A 31 44.50 32.49 72.97
N ALA A 32 44.97 33.73 72.75
CA ALA A 32 44.59 34.52 71.59
C ALA A 32 45.01 33.83 70.28
N GLY A 33 46.20 33.22 70.22
CA GLY A 33 46.66 32.44 69.07
C GLY A 33 45.84 31.17 68.83
N ALA A 34 45.45 30.46 69.90
CA ALA A 34 44.59 29.28 69.80
C ALA A 34 43.17 29.64 69.34
N VAL A 35 42.61 30.74 69.86
CA VAL A 35 41.33 31.29 69.40
C VAL A 35 41.43 31.72 67.94
N LEU A 36 42.52 32.40 67.53
CA LEU A 36 42.75 32.79 66.14
C LEU A 36 42.85 31.57 65.22
N LEU A 37 43.55 30.51 65.63
CA LEU A 37 43.64 29.27 64.87
C LEU A 37 42.28 28.57 64.73
N LEU A 38 41.48 28.53 65.79
CA LEU A 38 40.11 28.01 65.74
C LEU A 38 39.23 28.82 64.80
N LEU A 39 39.33 30.15 64.84
CA LEU A 39 38.60 31.04 63.94
C LEU A 39 39.05 30.84 62.48
N LEU A 40 40.34 30.68 62.23
CA LEU A 40 40.88 30.39 60.89
C LEU A 40 40.44 29.03 60.37
N ALA A 41 40.47 27.99 61.20
CA ALA A 41 39.99 26.65 60.83
C ALA A 41 38.48 26.66 60.56
N GLY A 42 37.70 27.37 61.38
CA GLY A 42 36.27 27.59 61.16
C GLY A 42 35.98 28.34 59.87
N ALA A 43 36.73 29.42 59.59
CA ALA A 43 36.61 30.17 58.34
C ALA A 43 36.94 29.32 57.11
N LEU A 44 37.97 28.48 57.19
CA LEU A 44 38.37 27.59 56.09
C LEU A 44 37.34 26.46 55.88
N ALA A 45 36.76 25.92 56.96
CA ALA A 45 35.67 24.94 56.89
C ALA A 45 34.39 25.55 56.31
N ILE A 46 34.04 26.78 56.69
CA ILE A 46 32.91 27.53 56.11
C ILE A 46 33.15 27.77 54.62
N TYR A 47 34.37 28.17 54.23
CA TYR A 47 34.73 28.38 52.83
C TYR A 47 34.59 27.10 52.00
N ALA A 48 35.12 25.97 52.48
CA ALA A 48 35.02 24.68 51.80
C ALA A 48 33.56 24.18 51.71
N LEU A 49 32.77 24.39 52.76
CA LEU A 49 31.35 24.04 52.76
C LEU A 49 30.56 24.90 51.77
N ASN A 50 30.88 26.19 51.66
CA ASN A 50 30.24 27.08 50.70
C ASN A 50 30.53 26.63 49.26
N ASP A 51 31.78 26.28 48.95
CA ASP A 51 32.18 25.77 47.63
C ASP A 51 31.44 24.46 47.25
N THR A 52 31.29 23.53 48.20
CA THR A 52 30.52 22.30 47.99
C THR A 52 29.01 22.57 47.80
N ILE A 53 28.47 23.59 48.48
CA ILE A 53 27.08 24.03 48.28
C ILE A 53 26.90 24.60 46.87
N ASP A 54 27.83 25.46 46.43
CA ASP A 54 27.79 26.05 45.09
C ASP A 54 27.87 24.96 44.00
N GLU A 55 28.74 23.97 44.15
CA GLU A 55 28.82 22.81 43.24
C GLU A 55 27.52 21.99 43.24
N LEU A 56 26.94 21.73 44.42
CA LEU A 56 25.69 20.98 44.53
C LEU A 56 24.51 21.71 43.87
N ASP A 57 24.46 23.03 44.00
CA ASP A 57 23.42 23.86 43.38
C ASP A 57 23.57 23.89 41.85
N GLN A 58 24.80 23.91 41.33
CA GLN A 58 25.05 23.75 39.88
C GLN A 58 24.55 22.39 39.37
N VAL A 59 24.93 21.29 40.02
CA VAL A 59 24.49 19.94 39.63
C VAL A 59 22.96 19.80 39.72
N ARG A 60 22.32 20.42 40.71
CA ARG A 60 20.86 20.46 40.82
C ARG A 60 20.22 21.24 39.67
N ALA A 61 20.78 22.39 39.32
CA ALA A 61 20.31 23.20 38.21
C ALA A 61 20.44 22.45 36.87
N GLU A 62 21.59 21.81 36.63
CA GLU A 62 21.81 20.97 35.44
C GLU A 62 20.83 19.79 35.37
N LYS A 63 20.60 19.10 36.49
CA LYS A 63 19.62 18.00 36.55
C LYS A 63 18.19 18.49 36.33
N ALA A 64 17.83 19.66 36.86
CA ALA A 64 16.51 20.25 36.66
C ALA A 64 16.29 20.64 35.19
N GLU A 65 17.30 21.21 34.53
CA GLU A 65 17.24 21.52 33.11
C GLU A 65 17.15 20.23 32.27
N ALA A 66 17.97 19.22 32.57
CA ALA A 66 17.90 17.92 31.90
C ALA A 66 16.52 17.27 32.07
N ALA A 67 15.92 17.33 33.27
CA ALA A 67 14.58 16.82 33.51
C ALA A 67 13.52 17.55 32.67
N ARG A 68 13.64 18.88 32.56
CA ARG A 68 12.75 19.70 31.71
C ARG A 68 12.88 19.36 30.23
N GLN A 69 14.11 19.15 29.74
CA GLN A 69 14.36 18.73 28.36
C GLN A 69 13.75 17.35 28.08
N ILE A 70 13.86 16.41 29.02
CA ILE A 70 13.25 15.08 28.91
C ILE A 70 11.72 15.19 28.85
N GLU A 71 11.11 16.02 29.70
CA GLU A 71 9.66 16.23 29.72
C GLU A 71 9.16 16.80 28.39
N LEU A 72 9.82 17.84 27.88
CA LEU A 72 9.49 18.42 26.58
C LEU A 72 9.67 17.43 25.43
N ARG A 73 10.73 16.61 25.48
CA ARG A 73 10.95 15.58 24.46
C ARG A 73 9.89 14.49 24.51
N ASN A 74 9.45 14.11 25.71
CA ASN A 74 8.39 13.12 25.87
C ASN A 74 7.05 13.64 25.32
N GLU A 75 6.72 14.92 25.55
CA GLU A 75 5.54 15.57 24.98
C GLU A 75 5.60 15.56 23.44
N GLN A 76 6.73 15.98 22.86
CA GLN A 76 6.94 15.91 21.41
C GLN A 76 6.81 14.49 20.83
N LEU A 77 7.31 13.49 21.55
CA LEU A 77 7.20 12.09 21.13
C LEU A 77 5.75 11.59 21.21
N GLN A 78 4.99 12.01 22.23
CA GLN A 78 3.57 11.67 22.34
C GLN A 78 2.75 12.28 21.22
N ASP A 79 2.99 13.55 20.89
CA ASP A 79 2.34 14.22 19.76
C ASP A 79 2.65 13.51 18.44
N LEU A 80 3.94 13.18 18.21
CA LEU A 80 4.37 12.44 17.02
C LEU A 80 3.75 11.04 16.94
N VAL A 81 3.68 10.32 18.06
CA VAL A 81 3.03 9.00 18.11
C VAL A 81 1.55 9.13 17.77
N SER A 82 0.85 10.12 18.33
CA SER A 82 -0.56 10.34 18.04
C SER A 82 -0.82 10.70 16.57
N GLU A 83 0.03 11.54 15.97
CA GLU A 83 -0.04 11.86 14.55
C GLU A 83 0.16 10.61 13.67
N ARG A 84 1.16 9.78 14.00
CA ARG A 84 1.43 8.52 13.27
C ARG A 84 0.32 7.50 13.44
N GLU A 85 -0.30 7.42 14.62
CA GLU A 85 -1.47 6.57 14.86
C GLU A 85 -2.66 6.98 13.97
N GLN A 86 -2.92 8.29 13.82
CA GLN A 86 -3.97 8.80 12.93
C GLN A 86 -3.68 8.49 11.45
N GLU A 87 -2.43 8.68 11.02
CA GLU A 87 -1.99 8.35 9.66
C GLU A 87 -2.18 6.85 9.36
N ILE A 88 -1.74 6.00 10.29
CA ILE A 88 -1.91 4.55 10.22
C ILE A 88 -3.40 4.17 10.13
N HIS A 89 -4.25 4.76 10.98
CA HIS A 89 -5.67 4.47 10.98
C HIS A 89 -6.33 4.82 9.64
N ARG A 90 -5.94 5.96 9.05
CA ARG A 90 -6.40 6.34 7.71
C ARG A 90 -5.97 5.32 6.64
N MET A 91 -4.71 4.87 6.68
CA MET A 91 -4.23 3.85 5.74
C MET A 91 -5.00 2.53 5.88
N ASP A 92 -5.38 2.14 7.10
CA ASP A 92 -6.17 0.93 7.33
C ASP A 92 -7.58 1.03 6.76
N LEU A 93 -8.19 2.22 6.78
CA LEU A 93 -9.46 2.51 6.11
C LEU A 93 -9.32 2.48 4.58
N GLU A 94 -8.27 3.11 4.04
CA GLU A 94 -8.00 3.10 2.60
C GLU A 94 -7.76 1.67 2.08
N LEU A 95 -7.01 0.86 2.82
CA LEU A 95 -6.83 -0.56 2.51
C LEU A 95 -8.14 -1.33 2.58
N GLY A 96 -9.00 -1.04 3.57
CA GLY A 96 -10.34 -1.63 3.66
C GLY A 96 -11.21 -1.33 2.44
N HIS A 97 -11.13 -0.12 1.88
CA HIS A 97 -11.83 0.20 0.63
C HIS A 97 -11.27 -0.60 -0.57
N ILE A 98 -9.94 -0.78 -0.65
CA ILE A 98 -9.33 -1.59 -1.71
C ILE A 98 -9.76 -3.05 -1.58
N GLU A 99 -9.70 -3.62 -0.37
CA GLU A 99 -10.17 -4.98 -0.06
C GLU A 99 -11.62 -5.15 -0.55
N ALA A 100 -12.52 -4.23 -0.20
CA ALA A 100 -13.91 -4.27 -0.63
C ALA A 100 -14.07 -4.18 -2.16
N LEU A 101 -13.31 -3.30 -2.84
CA LEU A 101 -13.34 -3.18 -4.30
C LEU A 101 -12.91 -4.46 -5.02
N VAL A 102 -11.99 -5.23 -4.44
CA VAL A 102 -11.55 -6.51 -5.00
C VAL A 102 -12.40 -7.69 -4.49
N GLY A 103 -13.47 -7.43 -3.75
CA GLY A 103 -14.40 -8.45 -3.22
C GLY A 103 -13.87 -9.23 -2.01
N LEU A 104 -12.88 -8.68 -1.29
CA LEU A 104 -12.42 -9.20 0.00
C LEU A 104 -13.18 -8.54 1.15
N ASP A 105 -13.34 -9.26 2.26
CA ASP A 105 -13.91 -8.72 3.50
C ASP A 105 -12.83 -7.99 4.30
N PRO A 106 -12.98 -6.68 4.59
CA PRO A 106 -11.96 -5.91 5.30
C PRO A 106 -11.68 -6.44 6.72
N GLN A 107 -10.41 -6.73 7.02
CA GLN A 107 -10.01 -7.26 8.33
C GLN A 107 -9.11 -6.27 9.10
N PRO A 108 -9.66 -5.23 9.75
CA PRO A 108 -8.87 -4.16 10.37
C PRO A 108 -7.89 -4.67 11.45
N GLU A 109 -8.22 -5.78 12.13
CA GLU A 109 -7.42 -6.37 13.20
C GLU A 109 -6.28 -7.29 12.69
N ALA A 110 -6.30 -7.66 11.40
CA ALA A 110 -5.28 -8.52 10.82
C ALA A 110 -3.99 -7.75 10.50
N ASN A 111 -2.90 -8.49 10.23
CA ASN A 111 -1.62 -7.86 9.91
C ASN A 111 -1.72 -7.03 8.62
N ARG A 112 -1.47 -5.71 8.71
CA ARG A 112 -1.56 -4.79 7.56
C ARG A 112 -0.74 -5.24 6.35
N ARG A 113 0.46 -5.78 6.54
CA ARG A 113 1.30 -6.22 5.42
C ARG A 113 0.69 -7.42 4.70
N GLU A 114 0.17 -8.37 5.46
CA GLU A 114 -0.51 -9.55 4.92
C GLU A 114 -1.80 -9.19 4.19
N ARG A 115 -2.59 -8.26 4.76
CA ARG A 115 -3.78 -7.69 4.12
C ARG A 115 -3.45 -7.01 2.80
N LEU A 116 -2.42 -6.15 2.79
CA LEU A 116 -1.97 -5.46 1.59
C LEU A 116 -1.48 -6.44 0.52
N ASP A 117 -0.71 -7.46 0.91
CA ASP A 117 -0.22 -8.50 0.02
C ASP A 117 -1.39 -9.28 -0.61
N THR A 118 -2.32 -9.74 0.21
CA THR A 118 -3.52 -10.46 -0.22
C THR A 118 -4.40 -9.62 -1.15
N ALA A 119 -4.67 -8.37 -0.78
CA ALA A 119 -5.45 -7.45 -1.59
C ALA A 119 -4.77 -7.15 -2.93
N SER A 120 -3.45 -6.96 -2.94
CA SER A 120 -2.67 -6.71 -4.16
C SER A 120 -2.65 -7.93 -5.08
N GLN A 121 -2.43 -9.13 -4.55
CA GLN A 121 -2.45 -10.39 -5.30
C GLN A 121 -3.84 -10.65 -5.90
N THR A 122 -4.90 -10.46 -5.10
CA THR A 122 -6.28 -10.64 -5.55
C THR A 122 -6.64 -9.61 -6.63
N ALA A 123 -6.26 -8.34 -6.43
CA ALA A 123 -6.45 -7.29 -7.43
C ALA A 123 -5.78 -7.66 -8.77
N LEU A 124 -4.52 -8.11 -8.71
CA LEU A 124 -3.76 -8.49 -9.89
C LEU A 124 -4.36 -9.71 -10.59
N GLU A 125 -4.75 -10.74 -9.85
CA GLU A 125 -5.40 -11.93 -10.41
C GLU A 125 -6.68 -11.56 -11.14
N LYS A 126 -7.58 -10.79 -10.50
CA LYS A 126 -8.86 -10.37 -11.09
C LYS A 126 -8.65 -9.45 -12.30
N ALA A 127 -7.70 -8.51 -12.22
CA ALA A 127 -7.36 -7.65 -13.34
C ALA A 127 -6.83 -8.45 -14.54
N LEU A 128 -5.96 -9.44 -14.30
CA LEU A 128 -5.48 -10.32 -15.36
C LEU A 128 -6.59 -11.19 -15.95
N MET A 129 -7.52 -11.68 -15.13
CA MET A 129 -8.70 -12.42 -15.61
C MET A 129 -9.53 -11.58 -16.57
N LEU A 130 -9.92 -10.37 -16.16
CA LEU A 130 -10.75 -9.51 -16.99
C LEU A 130 -10.02 -9.10 -18.28
N ARG A 131 -8.72 -8.79 -18.21
CA ARG A 131 -7.96 -8.46 -19.43
C ARG A 131 -7.78 -9.64 -20.39
N THR A 132 -7.77 -10.88 -19.91
CA THR A 132 -7.43 -12.06 -20.74
C THR A 132 -8.63 -12.87 -21.20
N ILE A 133 -9.76 -12.77 -20.51
CA ILE A 133 -11.00 -13.46 -20.82
C ILE A 133 -12.01 -12.43 -21.34
N PRO A 134 -12.68 -12.68 -22.47
CA PRO A 134 -13.66 -11.75 -23.03
C PRO A 134 -14.70 -11.32 -21.98
N ASN A 135 -14.80 -10.04 -21.71
CA ASN A 135 -15.75 -9.47 -20.77
C ASN A 135 -16.33 -8.15 -21.32
N GLY A 136 -17.48 -7.74 -20.81
CA GLY A 136 -18.10 -6.49 -21.22
C GLY A 136 -18.76 -6.50 -22.61
N TRP A 137 -19.37 -5.37 -22.95
CA TRP A 137 -20.06 -5.18 -24.22
C TRP A 137 -19.08 -4.82 -25.35
N PRO A 138 -19.16 -5.46 -26.53
CA PRO A 138 -18.30 -5.15 -27.67
C PRO A 138 -18.71 -3.86 -28.43
N LEU A 139 -19.71 -3.13 -27.95
CA LEU A 139 -20.24 -1.90 -28.53
C LEU A 139 -20.11 -0.76 -27.52
N LYS A 140 -19.60 0.40 -27.97
CA LYS A 140 -19.37 1.55 -27.07
C LYS A 140 -20.65 2.26 -26.64
N GLU A 141 -21.68 2.27 -27.49
CA GLU A 141 -22.95 2.92 -27.18
C GLU A 141 -23.94 1.92 -26.59
N ALA A 142 -24.98 2.42 -25.93
CA ALA A 142 -26.03 1.60 -25.33
C ALA A 142 -26.60 0.59 -26.35
N SER A 143 -26.32 -0.68 -26.11
CA SER A 143 -26.78 -1.78 -26.95
C SER A 143 -27.84 -2.62 -26.23
N ARG A 144 -28.48 -3.51 -26.99
CA ARG A 144 -29.39 -4.51 -26.43
C ARG A 144 -29.30 -5.78 -27.28
N ILE A 145 -29.50 -6.91 -26.63
CA ILE A 145 -29.66 -8.19 -27.32
C ILE A 145 -30.97 -8.15 -28.10
N THR A 146 -30.87 -8.39 -29.40
CA THR A 146 -32.01 -8.53 -30.33
C THR A 146 -32.33 -9.98 -30.65
N SER A 147 -31.33 -10.85 -30.55
CA SER A 147 -31.49 -12.29 -30.56
C SER A 147 -30.47 -12.93 -29.63
N GLY A 148 -30.96 -13.69 -28.65
CA GLY A 148 -30.11 -14.40 -27.69
C GLY A 148 -29.51 -15.70 -28.23
N TYR A 149 -28.75 -16.34 -27.36
CA TYR A 149 -28.17 -17.67 -27.59
C TYR A 149 -29.25 -18.75 -27.42
N GLY A 150 -29.27 -19.76 -28.30
CA GLY A 150 -30.16 -20.91 -28.18
C GLY A 150 -31.02 -21.22 -29.40
N TRP A 151 -32.00 -22.10 -29.23
CA TRP A 151 -32.88 -22.54 -30.33
C TRP A 151 -33.88 -21.44 -30.73
N ARG A 152 -33.86 -21.05 -32.00
CA ARG A 152 -34.78 -20.05 -32.56
C ARG A 152 -35.18 -20.37 -34.00
N THR A 153 -36.22 -19.71 -34.49
CA THR A 153 -36.54 -19.69 -35.92
C THR A 153 -35.56 -18.76 -36.62
N HIS A 154 -34.82 -19.29 -37.61
CA HIS A 154 -33.83 -18.54 -38.37
C HIS A 154 -34.54 -17.40 -39.14
N PRO A 155 -34.07 -16.15 -39.03
CA PRO A 155 -34.82 -14.99 -39.51
C PRO A 155 -34.86 -14.90 -41.05
N VAL A 156 -33.90 -15.51 -41.74
CA VAL A 156 -33.87 -15.58 -43.21
C VAL A 156 -34.55 -16.84 -43.77
N THR A 157 -34.16 -18.03 -43.31
CA THR A 157 -34.64 -19.30 -43.88
C THR A 157 -36.00 -19.75 -43.30
N GLY A 158 -36.42 -19.24 -42.15
CA GLY A 158 -37.64 -19.66 -41.47
C GLY A 158 -37.56 -21.03 -40.77
N GLU A 159 -36.40 -21.68 -40.80
CA GLU A 159 -36.18 -22.99 -40.20
C GLU A 159 -35.77 -22.90 -38.74
N ARG A 160 -36.05 -23.92 -37.94
CA ARG A 160 -35.56 -23.98 -36.55
C ARG A 160 -34.06 -24.27 -36.56
N SER A 161 -33.27 -23.36 -36.01
CA SER A 161 -31.81 -23.45 -35.94
C SER A 161 -31.31 -23.06 -34.55
N PHE A 162 -30.12 -23.56 -34.19
CA PHE A 162 -29.47 -23.18 -32.94
C PHE A 162 -28.56 -21.98 -33.19
N HIS A 163 -28.82 -20.89 -32.46
CA HIS A 163 -28.03 -19.68 -32.51
C HIS A 163 -26.94 -19.72 -31.46
N ALA A 164 -25.71 -20.00 -31.89
CA ALA A 164 -24.57 -20.10 -31.00
C ALA A 164 -23.82 -18.76 -30.85
N ALA A 165 -24.58 -17.67 -30.71
CA ALA A 165 -24.10 -16.29 -30.69
C ALA A 165 -25.16 -15.38 -30.05
N VAL A 166 -24.83 -14.10 -29.89
CA VAL A 166 -25.80 -13.03 -29.60
C VAL A 166 -25.81 -12.01 -30.72
N ASP A 167 -27.01 -11.57 -31.11
CA ASP A 167 -27.19 -10.49 -32.08
C ASP A 167 -27.46 -9.19 -31.33
N LEU A 168 -26.52 -8.25 -31.38
CA LEU A 168 -26.59 -6.98 -30.68
C LEU A 168 -27.05 -5.87 -31.62
N ARG A 169 -28.05 -5.08 -31.19
CA ARG A 169 -28.53 -3.96 -32.00
C ARG A 169 -27.40 -2.95 -32.21
N ALA A 170 -27.08 -2.65 -33.46
CA ALA A 170 -26.08 -1.65 -33.81
C ALA A 170 -26.39 -1.01 -35.18
N PRO A 171 -26.63 0.31 -35.29
CA PRO A 171 -26.64 1.00 -36.58
C PRO A 171 -25.34 0.82 -37.34
N VAL A 172 -25.40 0.84 -38.68
CA VAL A 172 -24.20 0.73 -39.54
C VAL A 172 -23.18 1.83 -39.18
N GLY A 173 -21.93 1.43 -38.96
CA GLY A 173 -20.82 2.36 -38.69
C GLY A 173 -20.52 2.59 -37.22
N GLU A 174 -21.30 2.01 -36.30
CA GLU A 174 -21.00 2.04 -34.87
C GLU A 174 -19.67 1.34 -34.57
N LYS A 175 -18.91 1.88 -33.62
CA LYS A 175 -17.59 1.35 -33.24
C LYS A 175 -17.76 0.05 -32.47
N ILE A 176 -17.01 -0.97 -32.91
CA ILE A 176 -16.90 -2.26 -32.22
C ILE A 176 -15.53 -2.32 -31.58
N VAL A 177 -15.48 -2.76 -30.33
CA VAL A 177 -14.26 -2.88 -29.54
C VAL A 177 -13.89 -4.33 -29.22
N ALA A 178 -12.60 -4.58 -28.99
CA ALA A 178 -12.14 -5.83 -28.41
C ALA A 178 -12.64 -5.97 -26.97
N THR A 179 -13.10 -7.16 -26.59
CA THR A 179 -13.63 -7.47 -25.25
C THR A 179 -12.60 -8.11 -24.32
N ALA A 180 -11.37 -8.31 -24.80
CA ALA A 180 -10.20 -8.72 -24.03
C ALA A 180 -8.94 -8.46 -24.88
N ASP A 181 -7.78 -8.44 -24.23
CA ASP A 181 -6.49 -8.39 -24.89
C ASP A 181 -6.33 -9.62 -25.82
N GLY A 182 -5.70 -9.44 -26.97
CA GLY A 182 -5.52 -10.55 -27.90
C GLY A 182 -4.77 -10.20 -29.18
N VAL A 183 -4.81 -11.14 -30.12
CA VAL A 183 -4.23 -11.00 -31.46
C VAL A 183 -5.30 -11.26 -32.52
N VAL A 184 -5.29 -10.44 -33.57
CA VAL A 184 -6.20 -10.60 -34.70
C VAL A 184 -5.82 -11.87 -35.48
N ASN A 185 -6.58 -12.94 -35.29
CA ASN A 185 -6.39 -14.22 -35.99
C ASN A 185 -6.96 -14.18 -37.41
N TYR A 186 -8.02 -13.40 -37.63
CA TYR A 186 -8.64 -13.23 -38.95
C TYR A 186 -9.28 -11.85 -39.07
N ALA A 187 -9.09 -11.18 -40.22
CA ALA A 187 -9.70 -9.89 -40.52
C ALA A 187 -9.97 -9.76 -42.03
N ALA A 188 -11.09 -10.30 -42.50
CA ALA A 188 -11.45 -10.25 -43.92
C ALA A 188 -12.94 -10.53 -44.18
N LYS A 189 -13.33 -10.53 -45.46
CA LYS A 189 -14.65 -11.02 -45.88
C LYS A 189 -14.66 -12.56 -45.87
N HIS A 190 -15.49 -13.14 -45.02
CA HIS A 190 -15.68 -14.58 -44.90
C HIS A 190 -16.73 -15.06 -45.92
N GLN A 191 -16.25 -15.53 -47.08
CA GLN A 191 -17.11 -15.94 -48.18
C GLN A 191 -17.86 -17.25 -47.87
N GLY A 192 -19.10 -17.37 -48.32
CA GLY A 192 -19.89 -18.62 -48.25
C GLY A 192 -20.50 -18.99 -46.89
N SER A 193 -20.12 -18.33 -45.78
CA SER A 193 -20.67 -18.64 -44.44
C SER A 193 -21.92 -17.86 -44.04
N GLY A 194 -22.23 -16.77 -44.75
CA GLY A 194 -23.26 -15.81 -44.33
C GLY A 194 -22.80 -14.79 -43.28
N LEU A 195 -21.60 -14.91 -42.70
CA LEU A 195 -21.08 -13.97 -41.69
C LEU A 195 -20.65 -12.61 -42.28
N GLY A 196 -20.45 -12.52 -43.59
CA GLY A 196 -20.03 -11.26 -44.22
C GLY A 196 -18.58 -10.90 -43.90
N LYS A 197 -18.31 -9.64 -43.58
CA LYS A 197 -17.01 -9.22 -43.05
C LYS A 197 -16.89 -9.65 -41.59
N LEU A 198 -15.74 -10.20 -41.24
CA LEU A 198 -15.52 -10.87 -39.97
C LEU A 198 -14.15 -10.48 -39.40
N VAL A 199 -14.13 -10.20 -38.10
CA VAL A 199 -12.90 -10.17 -37.29
C VAL A 199 -12.97 -11.31 -36.29
N ILE A 200 -11.87 -12.06 -36.15
CA ILE A 200 -11.66 -13.06 -35.12
C ILE A 200 -10.45 -12.65 -34.30
N LEU A 201 -10.65 -12.49 -32.99
CA LEU A 201 -9.55 -12.31 -32.04
C LEU A 201 -9.27 -13.63 -31.33
N ALA A 202 -7.98 -13.97 -31.22
CA ALA A 202 -7.52 -15.02 -30.34
C ALA A 202 -7.01 -14.38 -29.04
N HIS A 203 -7.55 -14.84 -27.93
CA HIS A 203 -7.21 -14.40 -26.59
C HIS A 203 -6.42 -15.50 -25.87
N ASP A 204 -5.98 -15.18 -24.66
CA ASP A 204 -5.30 -16.15 -23.81
C ASP A 204 -6.22 -17.30 -23.38
N PHE A 205 -5.60 -18.36 -22.85
CA PHE A 205 -6.28 -19.55 -22.33
C PHE A 205 -7.24 -20.25 -23.30
N GLY A 206 -7.10 -20.00 -24.61
CA GLY A 206 -7.88 -20.63 -25.66
C GLY A 206 -9.24 -19.98 -25.91
N PHE A 207 -9.47 -18.75 -25.42
CA PHE A 207 -10.65 -17.97 -25.78
C PHE A 207 -10.50 -17.36 -27.18
N GLN A 208 -11.61 -17.25 -27.90
CA GLN A 208 -11.70 -16.47 -29.14
C GLN A 208 -13.02 -15.72 -29.21
N THR A 209 -13.01 -14.56 -29.84
CA THR A 209 -14.21 -13.77 -30.09
C THR A 209 -14.39 -13.52 -31.58
N HIS A 210 -15.63 -13.65 -32.04
CA HIS A 210 -15.98 -13.43 -33.45
C HIS A 210 -16.92 -12.24 -33.57
N TYR A 211 -16.59 -11.33 -34.48
CA TYR A 211 -17.35 -10.10 -34.76
C TYR A 211 -17.76 -10.10 -36.24
N ALA A 212 -19.03 -10.39 -36.51
CA ALA A 212 -19.53 -10.59 -37.87
C ALA A 212 -20.45 -9.45 -38.35
N HIS A 213 -20.87 -9.54 -39.61
CA HIS A 213 -21.74 -8.61 -40.31
C HIS A 213 -21.17 -7.18 -40.46
N LEU A 214 -19.86 -7.03 -40.33
CA LEU A 214 -19.17 -5.75 -40.25
C LEU A 214 -19.34 -4.91 -41.53
N SER A 215 -19.42 -3.60 -41.41
CA SER A 215 -19.37 -2.67 -42.56
C SER A 215 -17.95 -2.34 -42.96
N ARG A 216 -17.05 -2.20 -41.97
CA ARG A 216 -15.63 -1.89 -42.14
C ARG A 216 -14.82 -2.61 -41.07
N ILE A 217 -13.63 -3.05 -41.46
CA ILE A 217 -12.62 -3.64 -40.58
C ILE A 217 -11.55 -2.56 -40.38
N GLU A 218 -11.12 -2.34 -39.13
CA GLU A 218 -10.17 -1.30 -38.75
C GLU A 218 -8.79 -1.87 -38.37
N VAL A 219 -8.66 -3.20 -38.34
CA VAL A 219 -7.44 -3.93 -37.96
C VAL A 219 -7.04 -4.97 -39.01
N GLU A 220 -5.77 -5.41 -38.95
CA GLU A 220 -5.22 -6.42 -39.87
C GLU A 220 -4.82 -7.69 -39.11
N THR A 221 -4.86 -8.84 -39.78
CA THR A 221 -4.41 -10.12 -39.21
C THR A 221 -2.97 -10.02 -38.69
N GLY A 222 -2.72 -10.53 -37.48
CA GLY A 222 -1.44 -10.48 -36.78
C GLY A 222 -1.26 -9.25 -35.88
N THR A 223 -2.19 -8.29 -35.89
CA THR A 223 -2.15 -7.12 -35.01
C THR A 223 -2.49 -7.53 -33.57
N PHE A 224 -1.71 -7.03 -32.60
CA PHE A 224 -2.08 -7.11 -31.18
C PHE A 224 -3.07 -5.99 -30.84
N VAL A 225 -4.10 -6.33 -30.08
CA VAL A 225 -5.12 -5.39 -29.61
C VAL A 225 -5.28 -5.52 -28.10
N GLU A 226 -5.53 -4.40 -27.45
CA GLU A 226 -5.91 -4.35 -26.06
C GLU A 226 -7.44 -4.33 -25.93
N GLU A 227 -7.94 -4.75 -24.77
CA GLU A 227 -9.34 -4.56 -24.39
C GLU A 227 -9.77 -3.10 -24.62
N GLY A 228 -10.90 -2.90 -25.30
CA GLY A 228 -11.44 -1.57 -25.61
C GLY A 228 -10.93 -0.94 -26.91
N ASP A 229 -9.93 -1.53 -27.57
CA ASP A 229 -9.45 -1.06 -28.88
C ASP A 229 -10.53 -1.18 -29.95
N VAL A 230 -10.65 -0.17 -30.83
CA VAL A 230 -11.61 -0.19 -31.92
C VAL A 230 -11.10 -1.09 -33.05
N ILE A 231 -11.76 -2.24 -33.23
CA ILE A 231 -11.36 -3.26 -34.20
C ILE A 231 -12.16 -3.21 -35.51
N ALA A 232 -13.39 -2.70 -35.45
CA ALA A 232 -14.30 -2.74 -36.59
C ALA A 232 -15.45 -1.75 -36.46
N ARG A 233 -16.29 -1.74 -37.50
CA ARG A 233 -17.55 -1.00 -37.57
C ARG A 233 -18.70 -1.96 -37.84
N SER A 234 -19.77 -1.86 -37.07
CA SER A 234 -20.99 -2.65 -37.26
C SER A 234 -21.60 -2.41 -38.66
N GLY A 235 -22.37 -3.37 -39.15
CA GLY A 235 -22.91 -3.30 -40.50
C GLY A 235 -24.07 -4.26 -40.73
N ALA A 236 -24.26 -4.60 -42.01
CA ALA A 236 -25.25 -5.57 -42.46
C ALA A 236 -24.69 -6.42 -43.61
N THR A 237 -23.40 -6.80 -43.56
CA THR A 237 -22.81 -7.65 -44.60
C THR A 237 -23.10 -9.13 -44.33
N GLY A 238 -23.20 -9.95 -45.37
CA GLY A 238 -23.54 -11.36 -45.23
C GLY A 238 -25.04 -11.61 -45.33
N ASN A 239 -25.54 -12.63 -44.63
CA ASN A 239 -26.92 -13.08 -44.70
C ASN A 239 -27.73 -12.57 -43.49
N VAL A 240 -28.19 -11.32 -43.57
CA VAL A 240 -28.85 -10.63 -42.45
C VAL A 240 -30.09 -9.86 -42.89
N ASN A 241 -31.04 -9.68 -41.96
CA ASN A 241 -32.28 -8.92 -42.21
C ASN A 241 -32.19 -7.43 -41.86
N GLY A 242 -31.07 -6.99 -41.28
CA GLY A 242 -30.85 -5.59 -40.91
C GLY A 242 -29.54 -5.39 -40.13
N PRO A 243 -29.15 -4.13 -39.87
CA PRO A 243 -27.91 -3.83 -39.17
C PRO A 243 -27.90 -4.32 -37.72
N HIS A 244 -26.88 -5.11 -37.39
CA HIS A 244 -26.58 -5.60 -36.05
C HIS A 244 -25.13 -6.13 -36.00
N LEU A 245 -24.64 -6.40 -34.80
CA LEU A 245 -23.41 -7.15 -34.58
C LEU A 245 -23.78 -8.58 -34.18
N HIS A 246 -23.31 -9.57 -34.94
CA HIS A 246 -23.31 -10.98 -34.51
C HIS A 246 -22.02 -11.25 -33.76
N TYR A 247 -22.13 -11.58 -32.48
CA TYR A 247 -21.01 -11.75 -31.56
C TYR A 247 -20.97 -13.19 -31.01
N GLU A 248 -19.83 -13.85 -31.13
CA GLU A 248 -19.61 -15.20 -30.60
C GLU A 248 -18.43 -15.21 -29.63
N ILE A 249 -18.55 -16.01 -28.58
CA ILE A 249 -17.44 -16.38 -27.70
C ILE A 249 -17.17 -17.87 -27.89
N TRP A 250 -15.90 -18.19 -28.06
CA TRP A 250 -15.40 -19.55 -28.16
C TRP A 250 -14.41 -19.80 -27.04
N HIS A 251 -14.40 -21.03 -26.54
CA HIS A 251 -13.32 -21.53 -25.71
C HIS A 251 -12.88 -22.88 -26.27
N THR A 252 -11.61 -22.97 -26.65
CA THR A 252 -11.01 -24.08 -27.38
C THR A 252 -11.71 -24.36 -28.71
N GLN A 253 -12.60 -25.35 -28.77
CA GLN A 253 -13.34 -25.72 -29.99
C GLN A 253 -14.86 -25.61 -29.80
N ARG A 254 -15.31 -24.96 -28.72
CA ARG A 254 -16.73 -24.90 -28.35
C ARG A 254 -17.21 -23.45 -28.31
N LYS A 255 -18.38 -23.21 -28.89
CA LYS A 255 -19.12 -21.97 -28.72
C LYS A 255 -19.75 -21.92 -27.33
N LEU A 256 -19.52 -20.83 -26.63
CA LEU A 256 -20.10 -20.54 -25.31
C LEU A 256 -21.34 -19.66 -25.48
N ASN A 257 -22.12 -19.52 -24.41
CA ASN A 257 -23.17 -18.51 -24.38
C ASN A 257 -22.47 -17.16 -24.13
N PRO A 258 -22.59 -16.16 -25.02
CA PRO A 258 -21.95 -14.86 -24.77
C PRO A 258 -22.61 -14.03 -23.67
N GLU A 259 -23.89 -14.28 -23.36
CA GLU A 259 -24.68 -13.43 -22.44
C GLU A 259 -24.03 -13.25 -21.05
N PRO A 260 -23.56 -14.31 -20.35
CA PRO A 260 -22.91 -14.17 -19.05
C PRO A 260 -21.63 -13.33 -19.08
N PHE A 261 -20.96 -13.24 -20.23
CA PHE A 261 -19.73 -12.47 -20.38
C PHE A 261 -19.96 -10.98 -20.64
N LEU A 262 -21.15 -10.59 -21.16
CA LEU A 262 -21.43 -9.21 -21.54
C LEU A 262 -21.49 -8.27 -20.34
N ASP A 263 -21.99 -8.75 -19.21
CA ASP A 263 -22.15 -7.97 -17.98
C ASP A 263 -21.10 -8.36 -16.92
N TRP A 264 -20.20 -9.30 -17.22
CA TRP A 264 -19.16 -9.74 -16.27
C TRP A 264 -18.12 -8.64 -16.05
N SER A 265 -17.88 -8.32 -14.78
CA SER A 265 -17.02 -7.24 -14.32
C SER A 265 -16.45 -7.54 -12.92
N LEU A 266 -15.74 -6.59 -12.30
CA LEU A 266 -15.28 -6.73 -10.92
C LEU A 266 -16.44 -6.84 -9.91
N ASP A 267 -17.54 -6.13 -10.14
CA ASP A 267 -18.67 -6.04 -9.19
C ASP A 267 -19.44 -7.36 -9.09
N ASN A 268 -19.51 -8.11 -10.19
CA ASN A 268 -20.21 -9.39 -10.31
C ASN A 268 -19.29 -10.52 -10.74
N TYR A 269 -18.05 -10.48 -10.26
CA TYR A 269 -16.97 -11.36 -10.69
C TYR A 269 -17.29 -12.86 -10.60
N GLU A 270 -18.07 -13.28 -9.60
CA GLU A 270 -18.37 -14.70 -9.37
C GLU A 270 -19.46 -15.26 -10.32
N GLU A 271 -20.33 -14.41 -10.88
CA GLU A 271 -21.51 -14.84 -11.64
C GLU A 271 -21.13 -15.67 -12.88
N LEU A 272 -20.06 -15.29 -13.58
CA LEU A 272 -19.63 -16.02 -14.78
C LEU A 272 -19.26 -17.49 -14.47
N PHE A 273 -18.64 -17.74 -13.32
CA PHE A 273 -18.19 -19.08 -12.94
C PHE A 273 -19.36 -20.01 -12.60
N GLU A 274 -20.44 -19.43 -12.07
CA GLU A 274 -21.68 -20.15 -11.78
C GLU A 274 -22.48 -20.44 -13.06
N GLU A 275 -22.55 -19.48 -13.98
CA GLU A 275 -23.36 -19.60 -15.19
C GLU A 275 -22.71 -20.44 -16.30
N GLU A 276 -21.37 -20.42 -16.43
CA GLU A 276 -20.66 -21.09 -17.52
C GLU A 276 -19.80 -22.28 -17.05
N GLY A 277 -20.46 -23.33 -16.57
CA GLY A 277 -19.79 -24.55 -16.09
C GLY A 277 -19.07 -25.40 -17.15
N ARG A 278 -19.09 -25.04 -18.44
CA ARG A 278 -18.38 -25.81 -19.49
C ARG A 278 -16.88 -25.52 -19.52
N VAL A 279 -16.43 -24.43 -18.90
CA VAL A 279 -15.03 -24.05 -18.75
C VAL A 279 -14.51 -24.61 -17.42
N LYS A 280 -13.27 -25.10 -17.41
CA LYS A 280 -12.61 -25.60 -16.19
C LYS A 280 -11.97 -24.44 -15.43
N TRP A 281 -12.79 -23.60 -14.79
CA TRP A 281 -12.36 -22.36 -14.14
C TRP A 281 -11.24 -22.56 -13.13
N ASP A 282 -11.29 -23.58 -12.27
CA ASP A 282 -10.21 -23.89 -11.31
C ASP A 282 -8.83 -24.07 -11.97
N SER A 283 -8.81 -24.69 -13.15
CA SER A 283 -7.56 -24.93 -13.88
C SER A 283 -7.04 -23.64 -14.52
N LEU A 284 -7.96 -22.79 -14.96
CA LEU A 284 -7.64 -21.51 -15.58
C LEU A 284 -7.15 -20.51 -14.51
N ALA A 285 -7.86 -20.41 -13.39
CA ALA A 285 -7.48 -19.60 -12.23
C ALA A 285 -6.06 -19.94 -11.76
N LYS A 286 -5.74 -21.22 -11.60
CA LYS A 286 -4.35 -21.66 -11.30
C LYS A 286 -3.34 -21.23 -12.36
N GLY A 287 -3.75 -21.14 -13.62
CA GLY A 287 -2.89 -20.66 -14.71
C GLY A 287 -2.62 -19.16 -14.61
N ILE A 288 -3.67 -18.37 -14.37
CA ILE A 288 -3.59 -16.93 -14.20
C ILE A 288 -2.82 -16.55 -12.94
N ASN A 289 -3.11 -17.19 -11.81
CA ASN A 289 -2.44 -16.93 -10.55
C ASN A 289 -0.91 -17.15 -10.67
N ARG A 290 -0.46 -18.24 -11.32
CA ARG A 290 0.98 -18.43 -11.61
C ARG A 290 1.59 -17.30 -12.45
N ARG A 291 0.83 -16.69 -13.35
CA ARG A 291 1.28 -15.54 -14.15
C ARG A 291 1.31 -14.26 -13.31
N ALA A 292 0.31 -14.06 -12.44
CA ALA A 292 0.27 -12.97 -11.48
C ALA A 292 1.50 -13.00 -10.54
N GLU A 293 1.77 -14.14 -9.91
CA GLU A 293 2.95 -14.37 -9.05
C GLU A 293 4.28 -14.14 -9.79
N ALA A 294 4.35 -14.47 -11.08
CA ALA A 294 5.54 -14.22 -11.89
C ALA A 294 5.74 -12.72 -12.15
N LEU A 295 4.66 -12.00 -12.46
CA LEU A 295 4.67 -10.56 -12.69
C LEU A 295 5.04 -9.79 -11.42
N GLU A 296 4.45 -10.18 -10.29
CA GLU A 296 4.73 -9.57 -8.98
C GLU A 296 6.20 -9.73 -8.58
N ARG A 297 6.78 -10.91 -8.81
CA ARG A 297 8.22 -11.13 -8.59
C ARG A 297 9.10 -10.23 -9.46
N GLN A 298 8.71 -10.01 -10.72
CA GLN A 298 9.43 -9.09 -11.61
C GLN A 298 9.33 -7.65 -11.11
N LEU A 299 8.13 -7.17 -10.79
CA LEU A 299 7.91 -5.82 -10.27
C LEU A 299 8.67 -5.59 -8.96
N SER A 300 8.66 -6.58 -8.06
CA SER A 300 9.39 -6.54 -6.79
C SER A 300 10.91 -6.50 -6.98
N ALA A 301 11.43 -7.24 -7.97
CA ALA A 301 12.85 -7.20 -8.31
C ALA A 301 13.26 -5.85 -8.88
N THR A 302 12.44 -5.25 -9.75
CA THR A 302 12.68 -3.92 -10.29
C THR A 302 12.62 -2.86 -9.20
N ALA A 303 11.61 -2.88 -8.31
CA ALA A 303 11.47 -1.89 -7.24
C ALA A 303 12.69 -1.83 -6.29
N ARG A 304 13.34 -2.97 -6.03
CA ARG A 304 14.57 -3.01 -5.21
C ARG A 304 15.73 -2.28 -5.90
N ASP A 305 15.89 -2.44 -7.20
CA ASP A 305 16.94 -1.79 -8.02
C ASP A 305 16.80 -0.25 -8.03
N TRP A 306 15.57 0.27 -7.93
CA TRP A 306 15.31 1.72 -7.79
C TRP A 306 15.57 2.27 -6.38
N SER A 307 15.53 1.42 -5.35
CA SER A 307 15.80 1.85 -3.96
C SER A 307 17.29 1.85 -3.60
N GLU A 308 18.11 1.19 -4.41
CA GLU A 308 19.57 1.07 -4.22
C GLU A 308 20.39 2.07 -5.06
N ASN A 309 19.74 2.86 -5.92
CA ASN A 309 20.34 3.93 -6.74
C ASN A 309 19.84 5.33 -6.34
#